data_AF-A0A357GY88-F1
#
_entry.id   AF-A0A357GY88-F1
#
_cell.length_a   1.000
_cell.length_b   1.000
_cell.length_c   1.000
_cell.angle_alpha   90.00
_cell.angle_beta   90.00
_cell.angle_gamma   90.00
#
_symmetry.space_group_name_H-M   'P 1'
#
loop_
_entity.id
_entity.type
_entity.pdbx_description
1 polymer ?
#
loop_
_entity_poly.entity_id
_entity_poly.type
_entity_poly.pdbx_seq_one_letter_code
_entity_poly.pdbx_strand_id
1 'polypeptide(L)'
;MNLKNHSGFVLLEALIAVGLLILFLGSLGTLFLLNLRGTALINNSNQAELLARSGLDALRTIDFDDLNLINSGHLVFFGASWTVVAGSEVTDVFTKTVRVREVQRDVDCEIVAVGGVLDEDSKFIDSEVSWTDDLGRVHQTFLTSLITRWDNPQGLCFAPSAAANLIFHTETTLWYGGKQLRELYLENGGSVPFTVNYLTFTWDNGASIQQIFLDSTKIWSSSGPGLPIGTQVSGTRLDIFDYTFDPGEILDMNKTQFDTPMAGTTLTLTIEFTDGSIFVSDPFTPL
;
A
#
# COMPACT_ATOMS: atom_id res chain seq x y z
N MET A 1 6.78 91.52 40.17
CA MET A 1 6.92 90.13 39.69
C MET A 1 6.18 90.05 38.36
N ASN A 2 6.92 90.00 37.25
CA ASN A 2 6.43 90.29 35.90
C ASN A 2 5.92 88.99 35.26
N LEU A 3 4.60 88.83 35.11
CA LEU A 3 3.99 87.68 34.43
C LEU A 3 4.21 87.85 32.92
N LYS A 4 5.19 87.12 32.36
CA LYS A 4 5.38 87.04 30.91
C LYS A 4 4.16 86.33 30.29
N ASN A 5 3.61 86.93 29.25
CA ASN A 5 2.40 86.47 28.57
C ASN A 5 2.73 85.23 27.69
N HIS A 6 2.18 84.06 28.04
CA HIS A 6 2.44 82.76 27.39
C HIS A 6 1.44 82.39 26.27
N SER A 7 0.60 83.32 25.83
CA SER A 7 -0.53 83.06 24.93
C SER A 7 -0.16 82.52 23.54
N GLY A 8 1.02 82.84 23.01
CA GLY A 8 1.52 82.29 21.74
C GLY A 8 1.96 80.82 21.83
N PHE A 9 2.34 80.36 23.03
CA PHE A 9 2.80 78.98 23.26
C PHE A 9 1.61 78.00 23.33
N VAL A 10 0.48 78.45 23.88
CA VAL A 10 -0.76 77.68 23.99
C VAL A 10 -1.33 77.28 22.63
N LEU A 11 -1.26 78.18 21.63
CA LEU A 11 -1.77 77.90 20.29
C LEU A 11 -0.91 76.86 19.54
N LEU A 12 0.42 76.94 19.68
CA LEU A 12 1.34 75.95 19.13
C LEU A 12 1.15 74.58 19.79
N GLU A 13 1.02 74.55 21.11
CA GLU A 13 0.78 73.32 21.88
C GLU A 13 -0.55 72.66 21.49
N ALA A 14 -1.61 73.45 21.33
CA ALA A 14 -2.90 72.96 20.84
C ALA A 14 -2.79 72.38 19.41
N LEU A 15 -2.04 73.04 18.52
CA LEU A 15 -1.81 72.55 17.15
C LEU A 15 -1.04 71.23 17.14
N ILE A 16 0.02 71.12 17.94
CA ILE A 16 0.81 69.88 18.09
C ILE A 16 -0.06 68.77 18.69
N ALA A 17 -0.85 69.06 19.72
CA ALA A 17 -1.75 68.09 20.34
C ALA A 17 -2.79 67.56 19.35
N VAL A 18 -3.38 68.42 18.51
CA VAL A 18 -4.30 68.00 17.45
C VAL A 18 -3.59 67.15 16.40
N GLY A 19 -2.39 67.53 15.97
CA GLY A 19 -1.60 66.74 15.03
C GLY A 19 -1.29 65.34 15.56
N LEU A 20 -0.84 65.24 16.81
CA LEU A 20 -0.60 63.97 17.48
C LEU A 20 -1.87 63.15 17.67
N LEU A 21 -3.00 63.79 18.00
CA LEU A 21 -4.29 63.13 18.13
C LEU A 21 -4.74 62.51 16.80
N ILE A 22 -4.58 63.21 15.68
CA ILE A 22 -4.92 62.69 14.35
C ILE A 22 -4.05 61.47 14.01
N LEU A 23 -2.74 61.54 14.26
CA LEU A 23 -1.84 60.40 14.03
C LEU A 23 -2.22 59.19 14.90
N PHE A 24 -2.58 59.44 16.16
CA PHE A 24 -2.99 58.40 17.10
C PHE A 24 -4.33 57.75 16.72
N LEU A 25 -5.34 58.56 16.38
CA LEU A 25 -6.63 58.03 15.93
C LEU A 25 -6.52 57.29 14.60
N GLY A 26 -5.68 57.79 13.68
CA GLY A 26 -5.36 57.13 12.42
C GLY A 26 -4.73 55.76 12.62
N SER A 27 -3.74 55.64 13.52
CA SER A 27 -3.09 54.36 13.81
C SER A 27 -4.02 53.38 14.53
N LEU A 28 -4.88 53.85 15.44
CA LEU A 28 -5.91 53.01 16.04
C LEU A 28 -6.92 52.49 15.01
N GLY A 29 -7.35 53.34 14.07
CA GLY A 29 -8.27 52.94 13.00
C GLY A 29 -7.68 51.87 12.09
N THR A 30 -6.40 52.01 11.70
CA THR A 30 -5.73 51.00 10.87
C THR A 30 -5.52 49.69 11.63
N LEU A 31 -5.09 49.73 12.90
CA LEU A 31 -4.95 48.53 13.73
C LEU A 31 -6.28 47.79 13.94
N PHE A 32 -7.38 48.53 14.09
CA PHE A 32 -8.71 47.94 14.21
C PHE A 32 -9.12 47.20 12.93
N LEU A 33 -8.95 47.81 11.76
CA LEU A 33 -9.24 47.17 10.47
C LEU A 33 -8.36 45.95 10.21
N LEU A 34 -7.08 46.02 10.56
CA LEU A 34 -6.16 44.89 10.46
C LEU A 34 -6.58 43.74 11.38
N ASN A 35 -7.06 44.03 12.59
CA ASN A 35 -7.59 43.02 13.50
C ASN A 35 -8.83 42.32 12.93
N LEU A 36 -9.81 43.08 12.42
CA LEU A 36 -11.02 42.48 11.82
C LEU A 36 -10.68 41.54 10.66
N ARG A 37 -9.78 41.95 9.78
CA ARG A 37 -9.29 41.13 8.66
C ARG A 37 -8.51 39.91 9.13
N GLY A 38 -7.67 40.08 10.15
CA GLY A 38 -6.92 38.98 10.77
C GLY A 38 -7.86 37.92 11.36
N THR A 39 -8.90 38.34 12.07
CA THR A 39 -9.90 37.44 12.64
C THR A 39 -10.68 36.69 11.57
N ALA A 40 -11.11 37.37 10.50
CA ALA A 40 -11.80 36.73 9.38
C ALA A 40 -10.92 35.67 8.68
N LEU A 41 -9.64 35.99 8.45
CA LEU A 41 -8.69 35.06 7.85
C LEU A 41 -8.47 33.82 8.73
N ILE A 42 -8.27 34.00 10.05
CA ILE A 42 -8.09 32.89 10.99
C ILE A 42 -9.34 32.02 11.03
N ASN A 43 -10.52 32.63 11.07
CA ASN A 43 -11.78 31.89 11.10
C ASN A 43 -11.97 31.06 9.82
N ASN A 44 -11.74 31.66 8.65
CA ASN A 44 -11.85 30.97 7.37
C ASN A 44 -10.82 29.84 7.25
N SER A 45 -9.60 30.05 7.74
CA SER A 45 -8.55 29.01 7.75
C SER A 45 -8.94 27.83 8.64
N ASN A 46 -9.46 28.09 9.84
CA ASN A 46 -9.91 27.03 10.75
C ASN A 46 -11.09 26.26 10.15
N GLN A 47 -12.04 26.97 9.53
CA GLN A 47 -13.19 26.35 8.88
C GLN A 47 -12.77 25.52 7.65
N ALA A 48 -11.85 26.02 6.81
CA ALA A 48 -11.31 25.27 5.68
C ALA A 48 -10.62 23.98 6.13
N GLU A 49 -9.87 24.02 7.23
CA GLU A 49 -9.24 22.83 7.79
C GLU A 49 -10.28 21.80 8.28
N LEU A 50 -11.32 22.24 8.99
CA LEU A 50 -12.41 21.36 9.42
C LEU A 50 -13.14 20.72 8.22
N LEU A 51 -13.42 21.51 7.19
CA LEU A 51 -14.03 21.02 5.94
C LEU A 51 -13.13 20.03 5.22
N ALA A 52 -11.83 20.32 5.12
CA ALA A 52 -10.86 19.41 4.49
C ALA A 52 -10.77 18.08 5.26
N ARG A 53 -10.70 18.14 6.60
CA ARG A 53 -10.70 16.95 7.47
C ARG A 53 -11.98 16.14 7.30
N SER A 54 -13.14 16.78 7.34
CA SER A 54 -14.43 16.11 7.13
C SER A 54 -14.52 15.46 5.76
N GLY A 55 -14.01 16.10 4.70
CA GLY A 55 -13.96 15.50 3.37
C GLY A 55 -13.06 14.26 3.31
N LEU A 56 -11.91 14.32 3.97
CA LEU A 56 -10.99 13.19 4.06
C LEU A 56 -11.58 12.02 4.86
N ASP A 57 -12.24 12.31 5.98
CA ASP A 57 -12.89 11.30 6.81
C ASP A 57 -14.08 10.65 6.09
N ALA A 58 -14.85 11.42 5.32
CA ALA A 58 -15.91 10.87 4.47
C ALA A 58 -15.34 9.95 3.38
N LEU A 59 -14.24 10.32 2.71
CA LEU A 59 -13.57 9.44 1.73
C LEU A 59 -13.16 8.10 2.35
N ARG A 60 -12.73 8.09 3.62
CA ARG A 60 -12.36 6.85 4.33
C ARG A 60 -13.54 5.92 4.63
N THR A 61 -14.78 6.42 4.56
CA THR A 61 -15.98 5.59 4.77
C THR A 61 -16.52 4.97 3.48
N ILE A 62 -15.98 5.35 2.32
CA ILE A 62 -16.37 4.77 1.03
C ILE A 62 -15.62 3.45 0.87
N ASP A 63 -16.33 2.42 0.44
CA ASP A 63 -15.72 1.13 0.14
C ASP A 63 -14.62 1.29 -0.91
N PHE A 64 -13.52 0.54 -0.75
CA PHE A 64 -12.35 0.68 -1.60
C PHE A 64 -12.67 0.46 -3.09
N ASP A 65 -13.58 -0.47 -3.38
CA ASP A 65 -14.05 -0.79 -4.73
C ASP A 65 -14.84 0.37 -5.37
N ASP A 66 -15.54 1.17 -4.58
CA ASP A 66 -16.34 2.30 -5.05
C ASP A 66 -15.51 3.59 -5.24
N LEU A 67 -14.29 3.63 -4.71
CA LEU A 67 -13.34 4.74 -4.87
C LEU A 67 -12.70 4.73 -6.27
N ASN A 68 -13.43 5.25 -7.24
CA ASN A 68 -12.93 5.42 -8.60
C ASN A 68 -11.91 6.56 -8.70
N LEU A 69 -10.88 6.38 -9.55
CA LEU A 69 -9.86 7.40 -9.80
C LEU A 69 -10.49 8.68 -10.35
N ILE A 70 -10.15 9.81 -9.75
CA ILE A 70 -10.70 11.10 -10.14
C ILE A 70 -9.78 12.24 -9.74
N ASN A 71 -9.56 13.17 -10.67
CA ASN A 71 -8.69 14.35 -10.46
C ASN A 71 -9.44 15.56 -9.89
N SER A 72 -10.77 15.57 -9.98
CA SER A 72 -11.63 16.60 -9.42
C SER A 72 -13.03 16.03 -9.20
N GLY A 73 -13.32 15.71 -7.93
CA GLY A 73 -14.63 15.30 -7.49
C GLY A 73 -15.13 16.08 -6.28
N HIS A 74 -16.37 15.86 -5.92
CA HIS A 74 -16.96 16.29 -4.65
C HIS A 74 -17.79 15.15 -4.06
N LEU A 75 -18.10 15.25 -2.77
CA LEU A 75 -18.78 14.21 -2.03
C LEU A 75 -20.29 14.44 -2.03
N VAL A 76 -21.05 13.39 -2.33
CA VAL A 76 -22.51 13.38 -2.24
C VAL A 76 -22.93 12.24 -1.32
N PHE A 77 -23.74 12.55 -0.32
CA PHE A 77 -24.33 11.55 0.56
C PHE A 77 -25.68 11.10 0.00
N PHE A 78 -25.77 9.82 -0.40
CA PHE A 78 -26.99 9.24 -0.95
C PHE A 78 -27.09 7.78 -0.55
N GLY A 79 -28.31 7.27 -0.29
CA GLY A 79 -28.50 5.84 -0.04
C GLY A 79 -27.77 5.29 1.20
N ALA A 80 -27.45 6.14 2.19
CA ALA A 80 -26.69 5.83 3.40
C ALA A 80 -25.16 5.70 3.23
N SER A 81 -24.59 6.03 2.08
CA SER A 81 -23.14 6.08 1.87
C SER A 81 -22.69 7.40 1.23
N TRP A 82 -21.40 7.71 1.38
CA TRP A 82 -20.75 8.77 0.63
C TRP A 82 -20.34 8.24 -0.75
N THR A 83 -20.46 9.08 -1.76
CA THR A 83 -20.03 8.79 -3.13
C THR A 83 -19.26 9.98 -3.68
N VAL A 84 -18.31 9.71 -4.59
CA VAL A 84 -17.55 10.76 -5.27
C VAL A 84 -18.16 11.01 -6.65
N VAL A 85 -18.52 12.27 -6.91
CA VAL A 85 -19.09 12.71 -8.20
C VAL A 85 -18.19 13.77 -8.80
N ALA A 86 -18.08 13.82 -10.13
CA ALA A 86 -17.21 14.77 -10.82
C ALA A 86 -17.55 16.24 -10.53
N GLY A 87 -16.52 17.08 -10.50
CA GLY A 87 -16.62 18.53 -10.28
C GLY A 87 -16.12 18.96 -8.90
N SER A 88 -16.51 20.16 -8.49
CA SER A 88 -16.26 20.71 -7.16
C SER A 88 -17.56 21.16 -6.53
N GLU A 89 -17.58 21.26 -5.20
CA GLU A 89 -18.73 21.76 -4.46
C GLU A 89 -18.39 23.13 -3.86
N VAL A 90 -19.24 24.12 -4.11
CA VAL A 90 -19.11 25.45 -3.51
C VAL A 90 -20.11 25.57 -2.36
N THR A 91 -19.61 25.94 -1.18
CA THR A 91 -20.43 26.26 -0.02
C THR A 91 -19.93 27.57 0.57
N ASP A 92 -20.76 28.62 0.47
CA ASP A 92 -20.39 29.98 0.86
C ASP A 92 -19.12 30.47 0.12
N VAL A 93 -18.05 30.82 0.84
CA VAL A 93 -16.77 31.25 0.24
C VAL A 93 -15.82 30.10 -0.11
N PHE A 94 -16.19 28.86 0.26
CA PHE A 94 -15.31 27.69 0.12
C PHE A 94 -15.65 26.86 -1.10
N THR A 95 -14.63 26.48 -1.85
CA THR A 95 -14.68 25.47 -2.91
C THR A 95 -14.00 24.21 -2.41
N LYS A 96 -14.75 23.12 -2.34
CA LYS A 96 -14.30 21.80 -1.88
C LYS A 96 -14.07 20.89 -3.10
N THR A 97 -12.91 20.24 -3.13
CA THR A 97 -12.55 19.27 -4.16
C THR A 97 -11.88 18.07 -3.50
N VAL A 98 -12.28 16.86 -3.89
CA VAL A 98 -11.62 15.61 -3.51
C VAL A 98 -10.95 14.98 -4.72
N ARG A 99 -9.90 14.19 -4.49
CA ARG A 99 -9.22 13.41 -5.52
C ARG A 99 -8.95 12.00 -5.03
N VAL A 100 -8.98 11.06 -5.98
CA VAL A 100 -8.56 9.68 -5.76
C VAL A 100 -7.50 9.37 -6.82
N ARG A 101 -6.30 9.03 -6.37
CA ARG A 101 -5.13 8.79 -7.23
C ARG A 101 -4.55 7.41 -6.96
N GLU A 102 -3.91 6.88 -7.98
CA GLU A 102 -3.17 5.62 -7.90
C GLU A 102 -1.95 5.76 -6.99
N VAL A 103 -1.54 4.63 -6.42
CA VAL A 103 -0.30 4.46 -5.67
C VAL A 103 0.61 3.57 -6.49
N GLN A 104 1.91 3.86 -6.50
CA GLN A 104 2.91 2.98 -7.12
C GLN A 104 3.90 2.50 -6.06
N ARG A 105 4.34 1.25 -6.18
CA ARG A 105 5.36 0.64 -5.32
C ARG A 105 6.52 0.07 -6.12
N ASP A 106 7.71 0.11 -5.56
CA ASP A 106 8.86 -0.60 -6.12
C ASP A 106 8.88 -2.10 -5.70
N VAL A 107 9.97 -2.79 -6.05
CA VAL A 107 10.15 -4.23 -5.76
C VAL A 107 10.27 -4.52 -4.27
N ASP A 108 10.68 -3.54 -3.46
CA ASP A 108 10.77 -3.65 -2.00
C ASP A 108 9.45 -3.24 -1.32
N CYS A 109 8.39 -3.07 -2.12
CA CYS A 109 7.07 -2.63 -1.69
C CYS A 109 7.06 -1.24 -1.03
N GLU A 110 8.02 -0.38 -1.33
CA GLU A 110 8.02 1.02 -0.89
C GLU A 110 7.22 1.89 -1.86
N ILE A 111 6.48 2.88 -1.33
CA ILE A 111 5.70 3.81 -2.17
C ILE A 111 6.65 4.76 -2.89
N VAL A 112 6.61 4.77 -4.21
CA VAL A 112 7.44 5.61 -5.07
C VAL A 112 6.59 6.53 -5.95
N ALA A 113 7.12 7.72 -6.26
CA ALA A 113 6.40 8.69 -7.08
C ALA A 113 6.42 8.36 -8.59
N VAL A 114 7.49 7.70 -9.06
CA VAL A 114 7.69 7.32 -10.47
C VAL A 114 8.53 6.04 -10.52
N GLY A 115 8.27 5.18 -11.51
CA GLY A 115 9.09 4.00 -11.80
C GLY A 115 8.72 2.75 -11.03
N GLY A 116 7.63 2.79 -10.26
CA GLY A 116 7.05 1.63 -9.60
C GLY A 116 6.01 0.90 -10.44
N VAL A 117 5.48 -0.17 -9.88
CA VAL A 117 4.31 -0.91 -10.36
C VAL A 117 3.07 -0.37 -9.66
N LEU A 118 1.92 -0.37 -10.34
CA LEU A 118 0.64 0.02 -9.77
C LEU A 118 0.31 -0.86 -8.54
N ASP A 119 0.01 -0.23 -7.41
CA ASP A 119 -0.51 -0.89 -6.22
C ASP A 119 -2.04 -0.97 -6.33
N GLU A 120 -2.55 -2.15 -6.70
CA GLU A 120 -3.99 -2.40 -6.87
C GLU A 120 -4.78 -2.33 -5.54
N ASP A 121 -4.08 -2.41 -4.42
CA ASP A 121 -4.66 -2.46 -3.08
C ASP A 121 -4.63 -1.13 -2.34
N SER A 122 -3.93 -0.11 -2.87
CA SER A 122 -3.86 1.20 -2.24
C SER A 122 -4.23 2.35 -3.17
N LYS A 123 -4.90 3.36 -2.61
CA LYS A 123 -5.22 4.61 -3.31
C LYS A 123 -4.84 5.80 -2.43
N PHE A 124 -4.32 6.86 -3.04
CA PHE A 124 -4.24 8.16 -2.39
C PHE A 124 -5.61 8.82 -2.43
N ILE A 125 -6.04 9.35 -1.30
CA ILE A 125 -7.25 10.15 -1.17
C ILE A 125 -6.85 11.56 -0.72
N ASP A 126 -7.30 12.56 -1.47
CA ASP A 126 -7.00 13.96 -1.19
C ASP A 126 -8.29 14.74 -0.94
N SER A 127 -8.23 15.70 -0.02
CA SER A 127 -9.30 16.65 0.27
C SER A 127 -8.71 18.07 0.26
N GLU A 128 -9.19 18.89 -0.66
CA GLU A 128 -8.76 20.26 -0.88
C GLU A 128 -9.93 21.21 -0.65
N VAL A 129 -9.67 22.27 0.10
CA VAL A 129 -10.61 23.38 0.30
C VAL A 129 -9.91 24.68 -0.02
N SER A 130 -10.45 25.45 -0.96
CA SER A 130 -9.95 26.78 -1.32
C SER A 130 -10.99 27.86 -1.09
N TRP A 131 -10.54 29.06 -0.76
CA TRP A 131 -11.39 30.24 -0.59
C TRP A 131 -10.66 31.50 -1.04
N THR A 132 -11.41 32.55 -1.39
CA THR A 132 -10.85 33.84 -1.76
C THR A 132 -11.16 34.86 -0.66
N ASP A 133 -10.15 35.61 -0.20
CA ASP A 133 -10.37 36.67 0.77
C ASP A 133 -10.86 37.99 0.14
N ASP A 134 -11.20 38.97 0.98
CA ASP A 134 -11.72 40.27 0.54
C ASP A 134 -10.76 41.07 -0.35
N LEU A 135 -9.48 40.67 -0.42
CA LEU A 135 -8.47 41.28 -1.28
C LEU A 135 -8.30 40.51 -2.60
N GLY A 136 -9.13 39.50 -2.85
CA GLY A 136 -9.06 38.65 -4.03
C GLY A 136 -7.95 37.60 -3.98
N ARG A 137 -7.33 37.36 -2.82
CA ARG A 137 -6.26 36.37 -2.68
C ARG A 137 -6.85 34.99 -2.43
N VAL A 138 -6.42 34.01 -3.22
CA VAL A 138 -6.83 32.61 -3.05
C VAL A 138 -5.97 31.95 -1.98
N HIS A 139 -6.64 31.32 -1.02
CA HIS A 139 -6.04 30.49 0.01
C HIS A 139 -6.53 29.05 -0.17
N GLN A 140 -5.74 28.08 0.28
CA GLN A 140 -6.08 26.67 0.17
C GLN A 140 -5.56 25.87 1.35
N THR A 141 -6.30 24.84 1.72
CA THR A 141 -5.91 23.78 2.64
C THR A 141 -6.02 22.46 1.91
N PHE A 142 -4.97 21.65 2.00
CA PHE A 142 -4.86 20.38 1.30
C PHE A 142 -4.45 19.28 2.28
N LEU A 143 -5.23 18.21 2.35
CA LEU A 143 -4.95 17.03 3.16
C LEU A 143 -4.90 15.81 2.25
N THR A 144 -3.95 14.93 2.51
CA THR A 144 -3.78 13.67 1.80
C THR A 144 -3.73 12.51 2.78
N SER A 145 -4.27 11.36 2.38
CA SER A 145 -4.15 10.11 3.12
C SER A 145 -4.08 8.94 2.15
N LEU A 146 -3.79 7.77 2.70
CA LEU A 146 -3.74 6.51 1.98
C LEU A 146 -4.87 5.64 2.50
N ILE A 147 -5.59 4.98 1.60
CA ILE A 147 -6.51 3.88 1.93
C ILE A 147 -5.98 2.61 1.31
N THR A 148 -6.02 1.51 2.06
CA THR A 148 -5.53 0.19 1.63
C THR A 148 -6.61 -0.86 1.88
N ARG A 149 -6.83 -1.74 0.91
CA ARG A 149 -7.76 -2.88 0.99
C ARG A 149 -7.11 -4.03 1.76
N TRP A 150 -7.32 -4.07 3.07
CA TRP A 150 -6.72 -5.12 3.92
C TRP A 150 -7.47 -6.45 3.90
N ASP A 151 -8.77 -6.45 3.63
CA ASP A 151 -9.60 -7.66 3.77
C ASP A 151 -9.41 -8.69 2.63
N ASN A 152 -8.99 -8.23 1.45
CA ASN A 152 -8.74 -9.09 0.28
C ASN A 152 -7.72 -8.45 -0.67
N PRO A 153 -6.45 -8.34 -0.25
CA PRO A 153 -5.41 -7.75 -1.09
C PRO A 153 -5.15 -8.60 -2.33
N GLN A 154 -5.06 -7.95 -3.50
CA GLN A 154 -4.80 -8.56 -4.80
C GLN A 154 -3.36 -8.33 -5.28
N GLY A 155 -2.73 -7.25 -4.83
CA GLY A 155 -1.40 -6.83 -5.21
C GLY A 155 -0.31 -7.62 -4.50
N LEU A 156 0.83 -7.78 -5.20
CA LEU A 156 1.99 -8.56 -4.75
C LEU A 156 2.56 -8.15 -3.39
N CYS A 157 2.34 -6.90 -2.97
CA CYS A 157 2.86 -6.37 -1.70
C CYS A 157 2.04 -6.75 -0.47
N PHE A 158 0.78 -7.10 -0.66
CA PHE A 158 -0.15 -7.37 0.44
C PHE A 158 -0.86 -8.72 0.33
N ALA A 159 -0.86 -9.34 -0.86
CA ALA A 159 -1.39 -10.68 -1.05
C ALA A 159 -0.73 -11.67 -0.08
N PRO A 160 -1.50 -12.60 0.52
CA PRO A 160 -0.92 -13.63 1.38
C PRO A 160 0.10 -14.44 0.57
N SER A 161 1.32 -14.52 1.09
CA SER A 161 2.44 -15.20 0.42
C SER A 161 2.07 -16.60 -0.04
N ALA A 162 2.53 -17.00 -1.23
CA ALA A 162 2.29 -18.34 -1.77
C ALA A 162 2.62 -19.45 -0.76
N ALA A 163 3.73 -19.31 -0.03
CA ALA A 163 4.14 -20.26 1.00
C ALA A 163 3.11 -20.46 2.13
N ALA A 164 2.35 -19.42 2.50
CA ALA A 164 1.35 -19.51 3.56
C ALA A 164 0.07 -20.23 3.10
N ASN A 165 -0.18 -20.27 1.78
CA ASN A 165 -1.34 -20.90 1.16
C ASN A 165 -1.06 -22.30 0.63
N LEU A 166 0.20 -22.75 0.63
CA LEU A 166 0.56 -24.11 0.24
C LEU A 166 0.14 -25.10 1.34
N ILE A 167 -0.69 -26.07 0.97
CA ILE A 167 -1.02 -27.22 1.82
C ILE A 167 -0.18 -28.42 1.36
N PHE A 168 0.52 -29.05 2.30
CA PHE A 168 1.47 -30.13 2.05
C PHE A 168 0.95 -31.45 2.63
N HIS A 169 0.57 -32.38 1.76
CA HIS A 169 -0.04 -33.66 2.15
C HIS A 169 1.00 -34.78 2.04
N THR A 170 1.23 -35.50 3.15
CA THR A 170 2.26 -36.55 3.25
C THR A 170 1.73 -37.91 3.71
N GLU A 171 0.43 -38.00 3.97
CA GLU A 171 -0.23 -39.12 4.65
C GLU A 171 -0.16 -40.42 3.85
N THR A 172 -0.11 -40.31 2.52
CA THR A 172 -0.07 -41.42 1.57
C THR A 172 1.30 -41.59 0.91
N THR A 173 2.25 -40.73 1.22
CA THR A 173 3.54 -40.69 0.53
C THR A 173 4.31 -42.00 0.73
N LEU A 174 4.77 -42.60 -0.38
CA LEU A 174 5.38 -43.93 -0.36
C LEU A 174 6.56 -44.08 -1.32
N TRP A 175 7.39 -45.11 -1.07
CA TRP A 175 8.47 -45.51 -1.96
C TRP A 175 8.04 -46.59 -2.98
N TYR A 176 7.89 -46.20 -4.24
CA TYR A 176 7.67 -47.14 -5.33
C TYR A 176 8.98 -47.71 -5.88
N GLY A 177 9.10 -49.04 -5.88
CA GLY A 177 10.33 -49.73 -6.29
C GLY A 177 11.56 -49.37 -5.43
N GLY A 178 11.32 -48.81 -4.23
CA GLY A 178 12.34 -48.35 -3.29
C GLY A 178 13.07 -47.07 -3.69
N LYS A 179 12.86 -46.51 -4.89
CA LYS A 179 13.65 -45.37 -5.42
C LYS A 179 12.82 -44.19 -5.92
N GLN A 180 11.50 -44.34 -5.99
CA GLN A 180 10.59 -43.32 -6.48
C GLN A 180 9.68 -42.88 -5.34
N LEU A 181 9.76 -41.61 -4.99
CA LEU A 181 8.78 -40.97 -4.12
C LEU A 181 7.52 -40.68 -4.95
N ARG A 182 6.37 -41.07 -4.43
CA ARG A 182 5.05 -40.92 -5.05
C ARG A 182 4.00 -40.56 -4.01
N GLU A 183 2.83 -40.11 -4.48
CA GLU A 183 1.65 -39.81 -3.65
C GLU A 183 1.95 -38.73 -2.60
N LEU A 184 2.83 -37.79 -2.97
CA LEU A 184 3.10 -36.57 -2.22
C LEU A 184 2.34 -35.44 -2.90
N TYR A 185 1.35 -34.88 -2.24
CA TYR A 185 0.46 -33.90 -2.86
C TYR A 185 0.74 -32.48 -2.35
N LEU A 186 0.71 -31.54 -3.29
CA LEU A 186 0.84 -30.10 -3.06
C LEU A 186 -0.47 -29.44 -3.48
N GLU A 187 -1.07 -28.65 -2.60
CA GLU A 187 -2.33 -27.96 -2.87
C GLU A 187 -2.20 -26.46 -2.70
N ASN A 188 -2.80 -25.70 -3.61
CA ASN A 188 -3.01 -24.26 -3.43
C ASN A 188 -4.31 -24.03 -2.66
N GLY A 189 -4.21 -23.85 -1.34
CA GLY A 189 -5.34 -23.51 -0.46
C GLY A 189 -5.75 -22.03 -0.51
N GLY A 190 -5.08 -21.22 -1.33
CA GLY A 190 -5.34 -19.79 -1.49
C GLY A 190 -6.41 -19.46 -2.52
N SER A 191 -6.67 -18.16 -2.70
CA SER A 191 -7.61 -17.61 -3.68
C SER A 191 -6.96 -17.09 -4.96
N VAL A 192 -5.63 -17.08 -5.02
CA VAL A 192 -4.83 -16.58 -6.15
C VAL A 192 -3.83 -17.64 -6.62
N PRO A 193 -3.50 -17.69 -7.92
CA PRO A 193 -2.48 -18.62 -8.41
C PRO A 193 -1.09 -18.23 -7.90
N PHE A 194 -0.24 -19.22 -7.64
CA PHE A 194 1.17 -18.99 -7.31
C PHE A 194 2.09 -19.86 -8.17
N THR A 195 3.33 -19.40 -8.39
CA THR A 195 4.30 -20.12 -9.23
C THR A 195 5.49 -20.58 -8.41
N VAL A 196 5.84 -21.86 -8.53
CA VAL A 196 7.02 -22.46 -7.92
C VAL A 196 8.22 -22.24 -8.84
N ASN A 197 9.32 -21.75 -8.28
CA ASN A 197 10.55 -21.40 -9.01
C ASN A 197 11.72 -22.32 -8.62
N TYR A 198 11.89 -22.60 -7.33
CA TYR A 198 12.95 -23.49 -6.85
C TYR A 198 12.44 -24.57 -5.91
N LEU A 199 13.08 -25.74 -5.98
CA LEU A 199 12.87 -26.85 -5.04
C LEU A 199 14.20 -27.27 -4.41
N THR A 200 14.17 -27.56 -3.12
CA THR A 200 15.29 -28.21 -2.41
C THR A 200 14.76 -29.37 -1.60
N PHE A 201 15.18 -30.58 -1.94
CA PHE A 201 14.97 -31.75 -1.08
C PHE A 201 16.20 -31.95 -0.21
N THR A 202 16.00 -32.23 1.08
CA THR A 202 17.04 -32.78 1.94
C THR A 202 16.63 -34.17 2.41
N TRP A 203 17.62 -35.06 2.54
CA TRP A 203 17.47 -36.43 3.01
C TRP A 203 18.75 -36.90 3.73
N ASP A 204 18.62 -37.97 4.52
CA ASP A 204 19.63 -38.43 5.49
C ASP A 204 20.53 -39.59 5.01
N ASN A 205 20.52 -39.90 3.71
CA ASN A 205 21.32 -40.97 3.12
C ASN A 205 22.23 -40.48 1.97
N GLY A 206 23.04 -41.38 1.41
CA GLY A 206 24.00 -41.07 0.34
C GLY A 206 23.43 -41.06 -1.08
N ALA A 207 22.11 -41.13 -1.26
CA ALA A 207 21.48 -41.14 -2.58
C ALA A 207 21.61 -39.78 -3.29
N SER A 208 21.47 -39.83 -4.61
CA SER A 208 21.35 -38.63 -5.45
C SER A 208 20.00 -38.61 -6.18
N ILE A 209 19.40 -37.43 -6.27
CA ILE A 209 18.15 -37.20 -7.00
C ILE A 209 18.44 -37.07 -8.51
N GLN A 210 17.57 -37.65 -9.33
CA GLN A 210 17.75 -37.77 -10.77
C GLN A 210 16.71 -37.01 -11.58
N GLN A 211 15.46 -36.93 -11.10
CA GLN A 211 14.35 -36.23 -11.76
C GLN A 211 13.19 -36.01 -10.81
N ILE A 212 12.41 -34.97 -11.09
CA ILE A 212 11.20 -34.58 -10.38
C ILE A 212 10.10 -34.36 -11.42
N PHE A 213 8.93 -34.91 -11.14
CA PHE A 213 7.71 -34.68 -11.89
C PHE A 213 6.64 -34.10 -10.95
N LEU A 214 5.90 -33.13 -11.48
CA LEU A 214 4.60 -32.70 -10.96
C LEU A 214 3.55 -33.17 -11.97
N ASP A 215 2.69 -34.08 -11.54
CA ASP A 215 1.80 -34.86 -12.39
C ASP A 215 2.53 -35.44 -13.62
N SER A 216 2.09 -35.10 -14.82
CA SER A 216 2.71 -35.58 -16.05
C SER A 216 3.90 -34.74 -16.51
N THR A 217 4.16 -33.61 -15.85
CA THR A 217 5.15 -32.62 -16.25
C THR A 217 6.47 -32.85 -15.53
N LYS A 218 7.53 -33.12 -16.29
CA LYS A 218 8.89 -33.13 -15.75
C LYS A 218 9.34 -31.69 -15.51
N ILE A 219 9.47 -31.31 -14.25
CA ILE A 219 9.89 -29.96 -13.86
C ILE A 219 11.41 -29.87 -13.65
N TRP A 220 12.08 -30.98 -13.34
CA TRP A 220 13.54 -31.02 -13.26
C TRP A 220 14.10 -32.40 -13.60
N SER A 221 15.28 -32.47 -14.24
CA SER A 221 16.08 -33.70 -14.27
C SER A 221 17.56 -33.46 -14.47
N SER A 222 18.35 -34.51 -14.21
CA SER A 222 19.79 -34.54 -14.47
C SER A 222 20.18 -34.27 -15.92
N SER A 223 19.25 -34.39 -16.87
CA SER A 223 19.42 -34.09 -18.29
C SER A 223 18.63 -32.88 -18.78
N GLY A 224 17.98 -32.13 -17.88
CA GLY A 224 17.02 -31.09 -18.21
C GLY A 224 15.56 -31.60 -18.29
N PRO A 225 14.55 -30.73 -18.13
CA PRO A 225 14.66 -29.29 -17.91
C PRO A 225 15.21 -28.96 -16.51
N GLY A 226 15.51 -27.68 -16.28
CA GLY A 226 16.02 -27.17 -15.01
C GLY A 226 17.54 -27.24 -14.84
N LEU A 227 18.03 -26.64 -13.76
CA LEU A 227 19.43 -26.58 -13.37
C LEU A 227 19.58 -26.90 -11.87
N PRO A 228 20.77 -27.29 -11.39
CA PRO A 228 21.92 -27.74 -12.17
C PRO A 228 21.67 -29.08 -12.89
N ILE A 229 22.37 -29.31 -14.01
CA ILE A 229 22.39 -30.61 -14.69
C ILE A 229 23.21 -31.62 -13.90
N GLY A 230 23.02 -32.91 -14.19
CA GLY A 230 23.60 -34.03 -13.45
C GLY A 230 22.73 -34.46 -12.26
N THR A 231 23.06 -35.60 -11.67
CA THR A 231 22.41 -36.06 -10.44
C THR A 231 22.84 -35.20 -9.28
N GLN A 232 21.91 -34.82 -8.40
CA GLN A 232 22.19 -33.88 -7.31
C GLN A 232 22.15 -34.56 -5.96
N VAL A 233 23.00 -34.07 -5.06
CA VAL A 233 23.05 -34.54 -3.66
C VAL A 233 21.99 -33.83 -2.82
N SER A 234 21.75 -34.38 -1.62
CA SER A 234 20.87 -33.81 -0.60
C SER A 234 21.16 -32.32 -0.35
N GLY A 235 20.12 -31.50 -0.28
CA GLY A 235 20.21 -30.06 -0.02
C GLY A 235 20.64 -29.19 -1.20
N THR A 236 20.73 -29.75 -2.41
CA THR A 236 20.97 -28.94 -3.61
C THR A 236 19.72 -28.17 -3.99
N ARG A 237 19.85 -26.85 -4.14
CA ARG A 237 18.78 -25.98 -4.68
C ARG A 237 18.64 -26.20 -6.18
N LEU A 238 17.45 -26.62 -6.60
CA LEU A 238 17.11 -26.94 -7.99
C LEU A 238 16.28 -25.80 -8.58
N ASP A 239 16.78 -25.23 -9.67
CA ASP A 239 16.06 -24.33 -10.57
C ASP A 239 15.18 -25.18 -11.47
N ILE A 240 13.88 -25.17 -11.22
CA ILE A 240 12.94 -26.03 -11.92
C ILE A 240 12.41 -25.30 -13.16
N PHE A 241 11.71 -26.03 -14.04
CA PHE A 241 10.82 -25.38 -14.98
C PHE A 241 9.61 -24.87 -14.19
N ASP A 242 9.45 -23.54 -14.12
CA ASP A 242 8.39 -22.86 -13.38
C ASP A 242 7.03 -23.52 -13.60
N TYR A 243 6.31 -23.73 -12.50
CA TYR A 243 4.98 -24.32 -12.51
C TYR A 243 4.01 -23.46 -11.70
N THR A 244 2.91 -23.04 -12.33
CA THR A 244 1.85 -22.23 -11.71
C THR A 244 0.73 -23.14 -11.20
N PHE A 245 0.38 -22.97 -9.92
CA PHE A 245 -0.72 -23.65 -9.25
C PHE A 245 -1.95 -22.76 -9.26
N ASP A 246 -3.04 -23.19 -9.89
CA ASP A 246 -4.31 -22.48 -9.83
C ASP A 246 -4.98 -22.63 -8.44
N PRO A 247 -5.86 -21.70 -8.03
CA PRO A 247 -6.57 -21.80 -6.74
C PRO A 247 -7.35 -23.12 -6.61
N GLY A 248 -7.12 -23.84 -5.51
CA GLY A 248 -7.74 -25.14 -5.23
C GLY A 248 -7.16 -26.32 -6.04
N GLU A 249 -6.12 -26.11 -6.84
CA GLU A 249 -5.44 -27.17 -7.57
C GLU A 249 -4.63 -28.05 -6.61
N ILE A 250 -4.69 -29.37 -6.82
CA ILE A 250 -3.93 -30.39 -6.10
C ILE A 250 -3.05 -31.12 -7.11
N LEU A 251 -1.74 -31.05 -6.93
CA LEU A 251 -0.75 -31.71 -7.79
C LEU A 251 -0.08 -32.87 -7.08
N ASP A 252 0.16 -33.97 -7.78
CA ASP A 252 0.93 -35.11 -7.29
C ASP A 252 2.40 -35.00 -7.72
N MET A 253 3.33 -35.07 -6.78
CA MET A 253 4.73 -35.35 -7.06
C MET A 253 4.91 -36.85 -7.39
N ASN A 254 4.34 -37.28 -8.51
CA ASN A 254 4.08 -38.68 -8.81
C ASN A 254 5.33 -39.49 -9.22
N LYS A 255 6.47 -38.82 -9.43
CA LYS A 255 7.72 -39.43 -9.87
C LYS A 255 8.94 -38.59 -9.52
N THR A 256 9.26 -38.54 -8.23
CA THR A 256 10.55 -38.02 -7.76
C THR A 256 11.53 -39.19 -7.57
N GLN A 257 12.55 -39.27 -8.43
CA GLN A 257 13.40 -40.46 -8.57
C GLN A 257 14.81 -40.24 -7.99
N PHE A 258 15.28 -41.24 -7.25
CA PHE A 258 16.64 -41.33 -6.72
C PHE A 258 17.44 -42.46 -7.37
N ASP A 259 18.77 -42.37 -7.32
CA ASP A 259 19.68 -43.35 -7.92
C ASP A 259 19.77 -44.68 -7.15
N THR A 260 19.54 -44.63 -5.83
CA THR A 260 19.66 -45.72 -4.88
C THR A 260 18.40 -45.86 -4.03
N PRO A 261 18.16 -47.02 -3.38
CA PRO A 261 16.98 -47.22 -2.53
C PRO A 261 16.94 -46.25 -1.34
N MET A 262 15.75 -45.75 -1.04
CA MET A 262 15.47 -44.69 -0.06
C MET A 262 14.58 -45.17 1.11
N ALA A 263 14.35 -46.47 1.25
CA ALA A 263 13.45 -47.01 2.27
C ALA A 263 13.90 -46.60 3.69
N GLY A 264 12.99 -46.05 4.49
CA GLY A 264 13.26 -45.58 5.85
C GLY A 264 13.98 -44.24 5.95
N THR A 265 14.25 -43.56 4.83
CA THR A 265 14.88 -42.23 4.82
C THR A 265 13.87 -41.13 5.12
N THR A 266 14.29 -40.19 5.97
CA THR A 266 13.51 -38.98 6.29
C THR A 266 13.87 -37.86 5.31
N LEU A 267 12.86 -37.13 4.83
CA LEU A 267 13.02 -36.01 3.91
C LEU A 267 12.45 -34.72 4.48
N THR A 268 12.96 -33.59 4.00
CA THR A 268 12.24 -32.31 4.02
C THR A 268 12.23 -31.72 2.63
N LEU A 269 11.19 -30.92 2.34
CA LEU A 269 11.02 -30.18 1.11
C LEU A 269 11.01 -28.68 1.41
N THR A 270 11.88 -27.94 0.75
CA THR A 270 11.82 -26.48 0.68
C THR A 270 11.37 -26.06 -0.72
N ILE A 271 10.39 -25.17 -0.78
CA ILE A 271 9.86 -24.61 -2.02
C ILE A 271 10.05 -23.09 -1.97
N GLU A 272 10.64 -22.51 -3.02
CA GLU A 272 10.72 -21.07 -3.19
C GLU A 272 9.83 -20.66 -4.37
N PHE A 273 8.97 -19.68 -4.12
CA PHE A 273 7.99 -19.20 -5.09
C PHE A 273 8.51 -17.96 -5.83
N THR A 274 7.87 -17.60 -6.94
CA THR A 274 8.22 -16.39 -7.71
C THR A 274 7.96 -15.09 -6.95
N ASP A 275 7.11 -15.11 -5.92
CA ASP A 275 6.87 -13.99 -5.01
C ASP A 275 7.97 -13.84 -3.93
N GLY A 276 8.99 -14.73 -3.94
CA GLY A 276 10.09 -14.73 -2.98
C GLY A 276 9.77 -15.40 -1.64
N SER A 277 8.53 -15.84 -1.43
CA SER A 277 8.16 -16.60 -0.23
C SER A 277 8.77 -18.00 -0.25
N ILE A 278 8.98 -18.57 0.94
CA ILE A 278 9.63 -19.87 1.12
C ILE A 278 8.78 -20.74 2.02
N PHE A 279 8.39 -21.91 1.52
CA PHE A 279 7.79 -22.98 2.31
C PHE A 279 8.86 -23.99 2.71
N VAL A 280 8.81 -24.48 3.95
CA VAL A 280 9.64 -25.58 4.43
C VAL A 280 8.73 -26.59 5.11
N SER A 281 8.72 -27.83 4.63
CA SER A 281 7.94 -28.91 5.24
C SER A 281 8.52 -29.33 6.58
N ASP A 282 7.67 -29.85 7.46
CA ASP A 282 8.15 -30.72 8.54
C ASP A 282 8.87 -31.96 7.96
N PRO A 283 9.79 -32.58 8.70
CA PRO A 283 10.40 -33.84 8.30
C PRO A 283 9.35 -34.94 8.15
N PHE A 284 9.37 -35.66 7.02
CA PHE A 284 8.47 -36.78 6.76
C PHE A 284 9.25 -38.02 6.29
N THR A 285 8.76 -39.19 6.67
CA THR A 285 9.33 -40.49 6.26
C THR A 285 8.28 -41.22 5.43
N PRO A 286 8.45 -41.33 4.10
CA PRO A 286 7.54 -42.09 3.26
C PRO A 286 7.45 -43.56 3.67
N LEU A 287 6.28 -44.15 3.44
CA LEU A 287 5.99 -45.56 3.71
C LEU A 287 6.76 -46.52 2.79
#